data_AF-A0A093IKJ6-F1
#
_entry.id   AF-A0A093IKJ6-F1
#
_cell.length_a   1.000
_cell.length_b   1.000
_cell.length_c   1.000
_cell.angle_alpha   90.00
_cell.angle_beta   90.00
_cell.angle_gamma   90.00
#
_symmetry.space_group_name_H-M   'P 1'
#
loop_
_entity.id
_entity.type
_entity.pdbx_description
1 polymer ?
#
loop_
_entity_poly.entity_id
_entity_poly.type
_entity_poly.pdbx_seq_one_letter_code
_entity_poly.pdbx_strand_id
1 'polypeptide(L)'
;DGGLEEMVEELNSGKVMYAFCRVKDPNSGLPKYVLINWTGEGVNDVRKGACANHVSTVANFLKGAHVTINARAEEDVEPELIMEKVAKASGANYNFHKESSKFQDAGPQAPVGSVYQKTNAMSEIKRVNKDNFWAKAEKDEENRRLEEKRRVEEERQRLERERRERELQEAAGREQRYKARSNEIEAQKRLQQQQEAENRDREQQQWRAVNPRDIFKQREKSVPADTVTMSQPGKLRSPFLQKEVNSVPSPASPVSPAQDAPPASFAPSS
;
A
#
# COMPACT_ATOMS: atom_id res chain seq x y z
N ASP A 1 -23.96 9.92 45.02
CA ASP A 1 -23.64 8.79 45.92
C ASP A 1 -24.05 7.46 45.25
N GLY A 2 -24.08 7.40 43.91
CA GLY A 2 -24.57 6.25 43.13
C GLY A 2 -23.51 5.53 42.28
N GLY A 3 -22.22 5.82 42.48
CA GLY A 3 -21.13 4.95 42.05
C GLY A 3 -21.05 4.69 40.54
N LEU A 4 -20.78 3.43 40.16
CA LEU A 4 -20.70 3.03 38.75
C LEU A 4 -22.09 2.92 38.10
N GLU A 5 -23.14 2.59 38.85
CA GLU A 5 -24.49 2.40 38.31
C GLU A 5 -25.08 3.74 37.83
N GLU A 6 -25.03 4.77 38.67
CA GLU A 6 -25.43 6.14 38.32
C GLU A 6 -24.65 6.67 37.12
N MET A 7 -23.35 6.33 37.03
CA MET A 7 -22.52 6.71 35.89
C MET A 7 -22.99 6.05 34.58
N VAL A 8 -23.39 4.77 34.60
CA VAL A 8 -23.88 4.09 33.38
C VAL A 8 -25.18 4.72 32.89
N GLU A 9 -26.08 5.10 33.79
CA GLU A 9 -27.37 5.72 33.44
C GLU A 9 -27.21 7.09 32.75
N GLU A 10 -26.13 7.82 33.03
CA GLU A 10 -25.85 9.10 32.36
C GLU A 10 -25.21 8.94 30.97
N LEU A 11 -24.79 7.72 30.60
CA LEU A 11 -24.19 7.47 29.29
C LEU A 11 -25.23 7.56 28.17
N ASN A 12 -24.77 8.04 27.01
CA ASN A 12 -25.62 8.38 25.88
C ASN A 12 -25.00 7.83 24.61
N SER A 13 -25.72 6.94 23.95
CA SER A 13 -25.28 6.26 22.73
C SER A 13 -25.04 7.22 21.55
N GLY A 14 -25.60 8.43 21.55
CA GLY A 14 -25.40 9.43 20.50
C GLY A 14 -24.20 10.36 20.69
N LYS A 15 -23.43 10.21 21.77
CA LYS A 15 -22.35 11.15 22.16
C LYS A 15 -21.04 10.45 22.46
N VAL A 16 -19.94 11.18 22.26
CA VAL A 16 -18.62 10.83 22.81
C VAL A 16 -18.51 11.49 24.17
N MET A 17 -18.20 10.72 25.20
CA MET A 17 -18.16 11.19 26.58
C MET A 17 -16.99 10.57 27.33
N TYR A 18 -16.69 11.14 28.50
CA TYR A 18 -15.64 10.65 29.38
C TYR A 18 -16.21 10.55 30.78
N ALA A 19 -15.95 9.43 31.45
CA ALA A 19 -16.30 9.24 32.85
C ALA A 19 -15.04 8.99 33.67
N PHE A 20 -15.01 9.55 34.88
CA PHE A 20 -13.88 9.41 35.80
C PHE A 20 -14.39 9.06 37.19
N CYS A 21 -14.17 7.80 37.58
CA CYS A 21 -14.86 7.20 38.70
C CYS A 21 -13.86 6.71 39.75
N ARG A 22 -14.19 6.86 41.03
CA ARG A 22 -13.43 6.24 42.13
C ARG A 22 -14.12 4.96 42.57
N VAL A 23 -13.40 3.85 42.53
CA VAL A 23 -13.88 2.53 42.97
C VAL A 23 -12.95 1.94 44.02
N LYS A 24 -13.43 0.98 44.81
CA LYS A 24 -12.58 0.23 45.74
C LYS A 24 -12.10 -1.04 45.07
N ASP A 25 -10.79 -1.25 45.04
CA ASP A 25 -10.21 -2.46 44.49
C ASP A 25 -10.62 -3.70 45.31
N PRO A 26 -11.11 -4.79 44.69
CA PRO A 26 -11.59 -5.95 45.45
C PRO A 26 -10.45 -6.73 46.12
N ASN A 27 -9.22 -6.63 45.62
CA ASN A 27 -8.07 -7.35 46.16
C ASN A 27 -7.42 -6.64 47.36
N SER A 28 -7.21 -5.33 47.25
CA SER A 28 -6.50 -4.52 48.25
C SER A 28 -7.42 -3.66 49.12
N GLY A 29 -8.69 -3.45 48.72
CA GLY A 29 -9.62 -2.52 49.36
C GLY A 29 -9.27 -1.04 49.15
N LEU A 30 -8.18 -0.74 48.46
CA LEU A 30 -7.70 0.63 48.24
C LEU A 30 -8.54 1.35 47.17
N PRO A 31 -8.75 2.68 47.31
CA PRO A 31 -9.42 3.45 46.29
C PRO A 31 -8.55 3.56 45.04
N LYS A 32 -9.15 3.25 43.89
CA LYS A 32 -8.55 3.43 42.56
C LYS A 32 -9.43 4.30 41.69
N TYR A 33 -8.80 4.97 40.75
CA TYR A 33 -9.47 5.82 39.77
C TYR A 33 -9.51 5.13 38.42
N VAL A 34 -10.68 5.14 37.79
CA VAL A 34 -10.93 4.57 36.46
C VAL A 34 -11.32 5.69 35.51
N LEU A 35 -10.64 5.77 34.37
CA LEU A 35 -11.00 6.63 33.26
C LEU A 35 -11.71 5.79 32.19
N ILE A 36 -12.93 6.16 31.83
CA ILE A 36 -13.70 5.50 30.77
C ILE A 36 -13.84 6.47 29.61
N ASN A 37 -13.35 6.05 28.45
CA ASN A 37 -13.53 6.74 27.18
C ASN A 37 -14.75 6.13 26.48
N TRP A 38 -15.90 6.81 26.59
CA TRP A 38 -17.16 6.36 26.01
C TRP A 38 -17.32 6.88 24.58
N THR A 39 -17.50 5.97 23.63
CA THR A 39 -17.83 6.31 22.24
C THR A 39 -19.12 5.61 21.86
N GLY A 40 -20.26 6.26 22.12
CA GLY A 40 -21.57 5.67 21.86
C GLY A 40 -21.76 5.23 20.40
N GLU A 41 -22.53 4.17 20.21
CA GLU A 41 -22.74 3.53 18.91
C GLU A 41 -23.35 4.47 17.85
N GLY A 42 -24.25 5.35 18.28
CA GLY A 42 -24.96 6.34 17.45
C GLY A 42 -24.12 7.54 17.02
N VAL A 43 -22.84 7.61 17.43
CA VAL A 43 -21.92 8.64 16.96
C VAL A 43 -21.49 8.34 15.51
N ASN A 44 -21.58 9.33 14.62
CA ASN A 44 -21.14 9.17 13.23
C ASN A 44 -19.60 9.03 13.11
N ASP A 45 -19.14 8.38 12.04
CA ASP A 45 -17.72 8.00 11.89
C ASP A 45 -16.77 9.20 11.80
N VAL A 46 -17.23 10.30 11.18
CA VAL A 46 -16.47 11.56 11.10
C VAL A 46 -16.18 12.11 12.51
N ARG A 47 -17.17 12.09 13.40
CA ARG A 47 -17.02 12.57 14.78
C ARG A 47 -16.21 11.61 15.64
N LYS A 48 -16.34 10.29 15.44
CA LYS A 48 -15.47 9.27 16.08
C LYS A 48 -14.00 9.55 15.77
N GLY A 49 -13.67 9.83 14.51
CA GLY A 49 -12.31 10.17 14.07
C GLY A 49 -11.79 11.47 14.70
N ALA A 50 -12.60 12.53 14.73
CA ALA A 50 -12.22 13.80 15.33
C ALA A 50 -11.94 13.69 16.84
N CYS A 51 -12.79 12.96 17.58
CA CYS A 51 -12.66 12.82 19.03
C CYS A 51 -11.52 11.89 19.47
N ALA A 52 -10.99 11.03 18.59
CA ALA A 52 -9.80 10.21 18.90
C ALA A 52 -8.59 11.07 19.32
N ASN A 53 -8.46 12.26 18.75
CA ASN A 53 -7.40 13.20 19.10
C ASN A 53 -7.57 13.82 20.51
N HIS A 54 -8.79 13.82 21.07
CA HIS A 54 -9.04 14.37 22.39
C HIS A 54 -8.63 13.40 23.50
N VAL A 55 -8.62 12.09 23.24
CA VAL A 55 -8.36 11.05 24.24
C VAL A 55 -7.02 11.27 24.97
N SER A 56 -5.97 11.63 24.23
CA SER A 56 -4.66 11.90 24.82
C SER A 56 -4.67 13.13 25.73
N THR A 57 -5.40 14.17 25.34
CA THR A 57 -5.54 15.41 26.11
C THR A 57 -6.32 15.15 27.40
N VAL A 58 -7.42 14.41 27.32
CA VAL A 58 -8.24 14.05 28.48
C VAL A 58 -7.48 13.13 29.44
N ALA A 59 -6.75 12.13 28.93
CA ALA A 59 -5.91 11.27 29.76
C ALA A 59 -4.79 12.07 30.48
N ASN A 60 -4.23 13.08 29.82
CA ASN A 60 -3.25 13.98 30.41
C ASN A 60 -3.87 14.98 31.41
N PHE A 61 -5.14 15.32 31.25
CA PHE A 61 -5.86 16.16 32.22
C PHE A 61 -6.22 15.35 33.47
N LEU A 62 -6.78 14.15 33.29
CA LEU A 62 -7.18 13.21 34.34
C LEU A 62 -6.03 12.26 34.73
N LYS A 63 -4.88 12.85 35.06
CA LYS A 63 -3.71 12.09 35.53
C LYS A 63 -4.04 11.33 36.81
N GLY A 64 -3.49 10.12 36.94
CA GLY A 64 -3.71 9.25 38.10
C GLY A 64 -4.85 8.24 37.94
N ALA A 65 -5.43 8.12 36.74
CA ALA A 65 -6.21 6.94 36.38
C ALA A 65 -5.33 5.69 36.52
N HIS A 66 -5.78 4.74 37.34
CA HIS A 66 -5.11 3.45 37.51
C HIS A 66 -5.48 2.48 36.39
N VAL A 67 -6.70 2.63 35.87
CA VAL A 67 -7.23 1.85 34.75
C VAL A 67 -7.88 2.79 33.76
N THR A 68 -7.60 2.57 32.47
CA THR A 68 -8.26 3.27 31.37
C THR A 68 -9.03 2.25 30.55
N ILE A 69 -10.32 2.49 30.33
CA ILE A 69 -11.23 1.62 29.60
C ILE A 69 -11.75 2.38 28.38
N ASN A 70 -11.67 1.78 27.20
CA ASN A 70 -12.36 2.28 26.02
C ASN A 70 -13.64 1.48 25.85
N ALA A 71 -14.78 2.14 25.94
CA ALA A 71 -16.12 1.55 25.85
C ALA A 71 -16.86 2.09 24.64
N ARG A 72 -17.59 1.22 23.94
CA ARG A 72 -18.38 1.59 22.76
C ARG A 72 -19.88 1.36 22.92
N ALA A 73 -20.24 0.45 23.81
CA ALA A 73 -21.61 0.08 24.07
C ALA A 73 -21.81 -0.20 25.57
N GLU A 74 -23.06 -0.29 26.01
CA GLU A 74 -23.41 -0.35 27.43
C GLU A 74 -22.86 -1.61 28.12
N GLU A 75 -22.69 -2.70 27.37
CA GLU A 75 -22.03 -3.91 27.84
C GLU A 75 -20.56 -3.69 28.23
N ASP A 76 -19.86 -2.70 27.66
CA ASP A 76 -18.44 -2.45 27.99
C ASP A 76 -18.26 -1.73 29.33
N VAL A 77 -19.34 -1.14 29.86
CA VAL A 77 -19.35 -0.32 31.07
C VAL A 77 -20.13 -0.96 32.22
N GLU A 78 -20.50 -2.24 32.08
CA GLU A 78 -21.09 -2.99 33.19
C GLU A 78 -20.18 -2.95 34.43
N PRO A 79 -20.73 -2.70 35.63
CA PRO A 79 -19.93 -2.59 36.85
C PRO A 79 -19.02 -3.80 37.09
N GLU A 80 -19.49 -5.00 36.78
CA GLU A 80 -18.72 -6.24 36.94
C GLU A 80 -17.43 -6.24 36.09
N LEU A 81 -17.53 -5.86 34.81
CA LEU A 81 -16.39 -5.82 33.88
C LEU A 81 -15.40 -4.72 34.23
N ILE A 82 -15.89 -3.56 34.70
CA ILE A 82 -15.03 -2.49 35.19
C ILE A 82 -14.26 -2.98 36.42
N MET A 83 -14.95 -3.60 37.38
CA MET A 83 -14.33 -4.09 38.62
C MET A 83 -13.34 -5.23 38.37
N GLU A 84 -13.59 -6.12 37.41
CA GLU A 84 -12.64 -7.15 36.98
C GLU A 84 -11.33 -6.54 36.45
N LYS A 85 -11.45 -5.53 35.57
CA LYS A 85 -10.27 -4.80 35.03
C LYS A 85 -9.49 -4.10 36.15
N VAL A 86 -10.19 -3.55 37.13
CA VAL A 86 -9.59 -2.91 38.32
C VAL A 86 -8.86 -3.91 39.20
N ALA A 87 -9.45 -5.08 39.43
CA ALA A 87 -8.85 -6.18 40.18
C ALA A 87 -7.54 -6.64 39.52
N LYS A 88 -7.58 -6.87 38.20
CA LYS A 88 -6.42 -7.30 37.42
C LYS A 88 -5.29 -6.27 37.42
N ALA A 89 -5.63 -4.99 37.33
CA ALA A 89 -4.66 -3.89 37.40
C ALA A 89 -4.07 -3.66 38.80
N SER A 90 -4.56 -4.37 39.83
CA SER A 90 -4.11 -4.18 41.21
C SER A 90 -2.71 -4.65 41.51
N GLY A 91 -2.19 -5.61 40.74
CA GLY A 91 -0.92 -6.27 41.09
C GLY A 91 -0.96 -7.08 42.40
N ALA A 92 -2.04 -6.99 43.17
CA ALA A 92 -2.26 -7.70 44.44
C ALA A 92 -2.74 -9.16 44.28
N ASN A 93 -2.69 -9.73 43.07
CA ASN A 93 -3.04 -11.14 42.79
C ASN A 93 -1.91 -12.10 43.20
N TYR A 94 -1.39 -11.97 44.43
CA TYR A 94 -0.47 -12.95 44.98
C TYR A 94 -1.32 -14.10 45.53
N ASN A 95 -1.27 -15.25 44.85
CA ASN A 95 -1.86 -16.49 45.34
C ASN A 95 -1.02 -17.00 46.52
N PHE A 96 -1.18 -16.37 47.70
CA PHE A 96 -0.74 -16.98 48.93
C PHE A 96 -1.59 -18.22 49.13
N HIS A 97 -0.98 -19.39 48.90
CA HIS A 97 -1.56 -20.68 49.21
C HIS A 97 -2.03 -20.64 50.67
N LYS A 98 -3.33 -20.45 50.89
CA LYS A 98 -3.96 -20.56 52.20
C LYS A 98 -3.97 -22.04 52.56
N GLU A 99 -2.81 -22.60 52.88
CA GLU A 99 -2.76 -23.82 53.66
C GLU A 99 -3.41 -23.50 55.00
N SER A 100 -4.61 -24.03 55.19
CA SER A 100 -5.32 -24.00 56.46
C SER A 100 -4.45 -24.70 57.51
N SER A 101 -3.93 -23.94 58.47
CA SER A 101 -3.30 -24.46 59.67
C SER A 101 -4.34 -25.24 60.50
N LYS A 102 -4.53 -26.51 60.18
CA LYS A 102 -5.19 -27.49 61.03
C LYS A 102 -4.15 -28.56 61.37
N PHE A 103 -3.35 -28.31 62.40
CA PHE A 103 -2.62 -29.38 63.08
C PHE A 103 -3.20 -29.51 64.48
N GLN A 104 -3.87 -30.63 64.73
CA GLN A 104 -4.36 -30.97 66.06
C GLN A 104 -3.21 -31.46 66.93
N ASP A 105 -3.27 -31.01 68.19
CA ASP A 105 -2.42 -31.34 69.30
C ASP A 105 -2.31 -32.85 69.52
N ALA A 106 -1.09 -33.39 69.42
CA ALA A 106 -0.78 -34.79 69.73
C ALA A 106 0.59 -34.90 70.40
N GLY A 107 0.57 -34.91 71.75
CA GLY A 107 1.55 -35.57 72.61
C GLY A 107 2.86 -34.84 72.92
N PRO A 108 3.57 -35.21 74.02
CA PRO A 108 4.73 -34.48 74.50
C PRO A 108 5.93 -34.66 73.57
N GLN A 109 6.36 -33.56 72.95
CA GLN A 109 7.51 -33.50 72.04
C GLN A 109 8.84 -33.74 72.78
N ALA A 110 9.60 -34.73 72.31
CA ALA A 110 11.01 -34.92 72.66
C ALA A 110 11.88 -33.76 72.13
N PRO A 111 13.13 -33.57 72.63
CA PRO A 111 13.97 -32.45 72.24
C PRO A 111 14.23 -32.46 70.72
N VAL A 112 13.68 -31.46 70.04
CA VAL A 112 13.82 -31.29 68.59
C VAL A 112 15.22 -30.76 68.28
N GLY A 113 16.08 -31.61 67.71
CA GLY A 113 17.25 -31.15 66.95
C GLY A 113 16.76 -30.30 65.78
N SER A 114 17.49 -29.23 65.42
CA SER A 114 17.09 -28.38 64.30
C SER A 114 16.96 -29.19 63.01
N VAL A 115 15.73 -29.45 62.58
CA VAL A 115 15.38 -30.06 61.28
C VAL A 115 15.52 -29.00 60.19
N TYR A 116 16.67 -28.32 60.14
CA TYR A 116 16.97 -27.38 59.07
C TYR A 116 17.87 -28.09 58.05
N GLN A 117 17.25 -28.66 57.02
CA GLN A 117 17.95 -28.84 55.75
C GLN A 117 17.76 -27.55 54.94
N LYS A 118 18.87 -26.90 54.60
CA LYS A 118 18.87 -25.72 53.75
C LYS A 118 18.32 -26.11 52.38
N THR A 119 17.09 -25.70 52.09
CA THR A 119 16.49 -25.90 50.77
C THR A 119 17.39 -25.23 49.73
N ASN A 120 18.00 -26.05 48.88
CA ASN A 120 18.85 -25.57 47.81
C ASN A 120 17.96 -25.15 46.63
N ALA A 121 17.72 -23.84 46.50
CA ALA A 121 16.88 -23.25 45.46
C ALA A 121 17.29 -23.68 44.04
N MET A 122 18.58 -23.98 43.82
CA MET A 122 19.09 -24.46 42.52
C MET A 122 18.62 -25.88 42.18
N SER A 123 18.29 -26.71 43.17
CA SER A 123 17.77 -28.07 42.96
C SER A 123 16.24 -28.14 42.85
N GLU A 124 15.50 -27.19 43.40
CA GLU A 124 14.03 -27.11 43.25
C GLU A 124 13.60 -26.50 41.91
N ILE A 125 14.38 -25.56 41.36
CA ILE A 125 14.07 -24.89 40.08
C ILE A 125 14.28 -25.82 38.87
N LYS A 126 15.07 -26.89 39.01
CA LYS A 126 15.29 -27.89 37.96
C LYS A 126 14.30 -29.05 38.08
N ARG A 127 13.06 -28.87 37.62
CA ARG A 127 12.24 -29.91 36.96
C ARG A 127 10.82 -29.44 36.60
N VAL A 128 10.74 -28.44 35.73
CA VAL A 128 9.69 -28.46 34.70
C VAL A 128 10.32 -27.91 33.44
N ASN A 129 10.08 -28.56 32.31
CA ASN A 129 10.56 -28.18 30.96
C ASN A 129 9.99 -26.82 30.51
N LYS A 130 10.29 -25.75 31.24
CA LYS A 130 9.90 -24.36 30.96
C LYS A 130 10.58 -23.87 29.68
N ASP A 131 11.80 -24.32 29.43
CA ASP A 131 12.55 -24.01 28.20
C ASP A 131 11.88 -24.64 26.96
N ASN A 132 11.33 -25.86 27.06
CA ASN A 132 10.57 -26.45 25.94
C ASN A 132 9.25 -25.74 25.69
N PHE A 133 8.62 -25.16 26.72
CA PHE A 133 7.37 -24.42 26.55
C PHE A 133 7.61 -23.10 25.81
N TRP A 134 8.61 -22.32 26.24
CA TRP A 134 8.99 -21.08 25.57
C TRP A 134 9.53 -21.34 24.16
N ALA A 135 10.36 -22.36 23.96
CA ALA A 135 10.86 -22.74 22.64
C ALA A 135 9.73 -23.21 21.70
N LYS A 136 8.72 -23.92 22.23
CA LYS A 136 7.55 -24.32 21.44
C LYS A 136 6.69 -23.12 21.06
N ALA A 137 6.44 -22.21 22.00
CA ALA A 137 5.65 -20.99 21.75
C ALA A 137 6.35 -20.04 20.76
N GLU A 138 7.67 -19.87 20.87
CA GLU A 138 8.47 -19.06 19.95
C GLU A 138 8.48 -19.66 18.54
N LYS A 139 8.60 -20.98 18.43
CA LYS A 139 8.53 -21.69 17.14
C LYS A 139 7.14 -21.62 16.49
N ASP A 140 6.08 -21.62 17.29
CA ASP A 140 4.70 -21.47 16.79
C ASP A 140 4.44 -20.04 16.29
N GLU A 141 4.94 -19.03 17.02
CA GLU A 141 4.86 -17.62 16.63
C GLU A 141 5.69 -17.33 15.35
N GLU A 142 6.88 -17.92 15.22
CA GLU A 142 7.71 -17.85 14.02
C GLU A 142 7.01 -18.47 12.80
N ASN A 143 6.42 -19.66 12.98
CA ASN A 143 5.64 -20.31 11.93
C ASN A 143 4.43 -19.47 11.50
N ARG A 144 3.71 -18.85 12.46
CA ARG A 144 2.59 -17.96 12.14
C ARG A 144 3.05 -16.77 11.29
N ARG A 145 4.17 -16.14 11.66
CA ARG A 145 4.76 -15.02 10.90
C ARG A 145 5.22 -15.43 9.51
N LEU A 146 5.82 -16.61 9.37
CA LEU A 146 6.22 -17.14 8.07
C LEU A 146 5.01 -17.44 7.19
N GLU A 147 3.92 -17.98 7.75
CA GLU A 147 2.69 -18.28 7.02
C GLU A 147 2.00 -16.99 6.56
N GLU A 148 1.89 -15.97 7.43
CA GLU A 148 1.35 -14.66 7.03
C GLU A 148 2.21 -14.00 5.95
N LYS A 149 3.54 -14.02 6.11
CA LYS A 149 4.47 -13.48 5.11
C LYS A 149 4.37 -14.23 3.79
N ARG A 150 4.23 -15.56 3.81
CA ARG A 150 4.03 -16.38 2.62
C ARG A 150 2.72 -16.02 1.93
N ARG A 151 1.63 -15.88 2.69
CA ARG A 151 0.31 -15.50 2.16
C ARG A 151 0.33 -14.12 1.49
N VAL A 152 0.99 -13.15 2.13
CA VAL A 152 1.16 -11.78 1.57
C VAL A 152 2.03 -11.81 0.31
N GLU A 153 3.13 -12.58 0.30
CA GLU A 153 3.98 -12.71 -0.89
C GLU A 153 3.25 -13.40 -2.04
N GLU A 154 2.47 -14.45 -1.77
CA GLU A 154 1.63 -15.14 -2.75
C GLU A 154 0.56 -14.21 -3.33
N GLU A 155 -0.12 -13.43 -2.49
CA GLU A 155 -1.10 -12.43 -2.92
C GLU A 155 -0.45 -11.34 -3.77
N ARG A 156 0.70 -10.82 -3.34
CA ARG A 156 1.49 -9.84 -4.09
C ARG A 156 1.93 -10.40 -5.44
N GLN A 157 2.41 -11.64 -5.50
CA GLN A 157 2.78 -12.31 -6.75
C GLN A 157 1.57 -12.58 -7.66
N ARG A 158 0.39 -12.85 -7.08
CA ARG A 158 -0.85 -13.00 -7.85
C ARG A 158 -1.24 -11.67 -8.50
N LEU A 159 -1.24 -10.58 -7.73
CA LEU A 159 -1.53 -9.24 -8.23
C LEU A 159 -0.50 -8.79 -9.28
N GLU A 160 0.80 -9.08 -9.07
CA GLU A 160 1.85 -8.76 -10.04
C GLU A 160 1.69 -9.55 -11.35
N ARG A 161 1.32 -10.84 -11.27
CA ARG A 161 1.03 -11.66 -12.46
C ARG A 161 -0.19 -11.14 -13.22
N GLU A 162 -1.28 -10.82 -12.53
CA GLU A 162 -2.48 -10.29 -13.16
C GLU A 162 -2.22 -8.93 -13.84
N ARG A 163 -1.45 -8.05 -13.19
CA ARG A 163 -0.99 -6.79 -13.79
C ARG A 163 -0.13 -7.03 -15.03
N ARG A 164 0.85 -7.94 -14.93
CA ARG A 164 1.75 -8.27 -16.05
C ARG A 164 0.98 -8.90 -17.22
N GLU A 165 0.01 -9.76 -16.94
CA GLU A 165 -0.83 -10.40 -17.96
C GLU A 165 -1.68 -9.36 -18.69
N ARG A 166 -2.29 -8.41 -17.95
CA ARG A 166 -3.02 -7.30 -18.55
C ARG A 166 -2.12 -6.43 -19.43
N GLU A 167 -0.94 -6.05 -18.95
CA GLU A 167 0.03 -5.27 -19.73
C GLU A 167 0.49 -6.04 -20.98
N LEU A 168 0.70 -7.36 -20.88
CA LEU A 168 1.08 -8.21 -22.00
C LEU A 168 -0.04 -8.33 -23.02
N GLN A 169 -1.30 -8.44 -22.57
CA GLN A 169 -2.46 -8.53 -23.45
C GLN A 169 -2.72 -7.20 -24.18
N GLU A 170 -2.56 -6.07 -23.49
CA GLU A 170 -2.58 -4.74 -24.11
C GLU A 170 -1.41 -4.55 -25.08
N ALA A 171 -0.20 -5.01 -24.75
CA ALA A 171 0.96 -4.98 -25.64
C ALA A 171 0.78 -5.87 -26.88
N ALA A 172 0.26 -7.09 -26.73
CA ALA A 172 -0.05 -8.00 -27.83
C ALA A 172 -1.14 -7.41 -28.74
N GLY A 173 -2.15 -6.78 -28.16
CA GLY A 173 -3.17 -6.05 -28.93
C GLY A 173 -2.58 -4.89 -29.73
N ARG A 174 -1.64 -4.13 -29.16
CA ARG A 174 -0.89 -3.09 -29.89
C ARG A 174 -0.06 -3.70 -31.02
N GLU A 175 0.69 -4.76 -30.74
CA GLU A 175 1.53 -5.43 -31.74
C GLU A 175 0.70 -5.99 -32.90
N GLN A 176 -0.46 -6.58 -32.64
CA GLN A 176 -1.37 -7.05 -33.70
C GLN A 176 -1.85 -5.90 -34.60
N ARG A 177 -2.21 -4.75 -34.02
CA ARG A 177 -2.60 -3.56 -34.81
C ARG A 177 -1.44 -3.03 -35.66
N TYR A 178 -0.24 -2.96 -35.08
CA TYR A 178 0.96 -2.57 -35.82
C TYR A 178 1.27 -3.53 -36.96
N LYS A 179 1.19 -4.84 -36.70
CA LYS A 179 1.43 -5.89 -37.69
C LYS A 179 0.39 -5.87 -38.81
N ALA A 180 -0.89 -5.71 -38.48
CA ALA A 180 -1.97 -5.57 -39.46
C ALA A 180 -1.74 -4.35 -40.36
N ARG A 181 -1.45 -3.18 -39.76
CA ARG A 181 -1.14 -1.96 -40.52
C ARG A 181 0.10 -2.12 -41.40
N SER A 182 1.14 -2.79 -40.89
CA SER A 182 2.36 -3.07 -41.66
C SER A 182 2.06 -3.94 -42.87
N ASN A 183 1.29 -5.01 -42.70
CA ASN A 183 0.90 -5.91 -43.79
C ASN A 183 0.06 -5.19 -44.85
N GLU A 184 -0.85 -4.30 -44.44
CA GLU A 184 -1.67 -3.49 -45.35
C GLU A 184 -0.81 -2.52 -46.18
N ILE A 185 0.14 -1.84 -45.53
CA ILE A 185 1.11 -0.96 -46.22
C ILE A 185 1.95 -1.77 -47.21
N GLU A 186 2.43 -2.96 -46.81
CA GLU A 186 3.23 -3.82 -47.69
C GLU A 186 2.42 -4.32 -48.89
N ALA A 187 1.15 -4.68 -48.68
CA ALA A 187 0.23 -5.07 -49.76
C ALA A 187 -0.03 -3.92 -50.73
N GLN A 188 -0.31 -2.70 -50.23
CA GLN A 188 -0.44 -1.50 -51.07
C GLN A 188 0.84 -1.23 -51.85
N LYS A 189 2.00 -1.31 -51.21
CA LYS A 189 3.30 -1.07 -51.84
C LYS A 189 3.57 -2.10 -52.94
N ARG A 190 3.24 -3.39 -52.73
CA ARG A 190 3.33 -4.43 -53.77
C ARG A 190 2.42 -4.15 -54.96
N LEU A 191 1.18 -3.75 -54.72
CA LEU A 191 0.23 -3.45 -55.78
C LEU A 191 0.68 -2.24 -56.61
N GLN A 192 1.15 -1.19 -55.94
CA GLN A 192 1.73 -0.02 -56.59
C GLN A 192 2.96 -0.38 -57.43
N GLN A 193 3.86 -1.21 -56.88
CA GLN A 193 5.06 -1.64 -57.59
C GLN A 193 4.74 -2.51 -58.82
N GLN A 194 3.68 -3.32 -58.78
CA GLN A 194 3.19 -4.05 -59.96
C GLN A 194 2.61 -3.10 -61.02
N GLN A 195 1.81 -2.11 -60.63
CA GLN A 195 1.30 -1.11 -61.57
C GLN A 195 2.41 -0.27 -62.19
N GLU A 196 3.41 0.13 -61.41
CA GLU A 196 4.59 0.85 -61.92
C GLU A 196 5.41 -0.02 -62.88
N ALA A 197 5.58 -1.32 -62.58
CA ALA A 197 6.25 -2.25 -63.48
C ALA A 197 5.46 -2.44 -64.79
N GLU A 198 4.15 -2.62 -64.71
CA GLU A 198 3.28 -2.75 -65.89
C GLU A 198 3.28 -1.47 -66.73
N ASN A 199 3.15 -0.30 -66.10
CA ASN A 199 3.27 0.99 -66.80
C ASN A 199 4.65 1.14 -67.45
N ARG A 200 5.72 0.78 -66.75
CA ARG A 200 7.09 0.82 -67.29
C ARG A 200 7.29 -0.12 -68.46
N ASP A 201 6.75 -1.34 -68.40
CA ASP A 201 6.79 -2.30 -69.49
C ASP A 201 5.96 -1.79 -70.69
N ARG A 202 4.81 -1.18 -70.43
CA ARG A 202 3.94 -0.60 -71.45
C ARG A 202 4.56 0.63 -72.13
N GLU A 203 5.20 1.51 -71.37
CA GLU A 203 6.03 2.60 -71.92
C GLU A 203 7.20 2.05 -72.73
N GLN A 204 7.88 1.02 -72.23
CA GLN A 204 9.00 0.42 -72.95
C GLN A 204 8.56 -0.27 -74.24
N GLN A 205 7.37 -0.88 -74.28
CA GLN A 205 6.73 -1.40 -75.50
C GLN A 205 6.34 -0.27 -76.45
N GLN A 206 5.76 0.83 -75.95
CA GLN A 206 5.47 2.01 -76.78
C GLN A 206 6.76 2.54 -77.42
N TRP A 207 7.82 2.75 -76.63
CA TRP A 207 9.13 3.18 -77.12
C TRP A 207 9.73 2.23 -78.15
N ARG A 208 9.60 0.90 -77.96
CA ARG A 208 10.05 -0.11 -78.94
C ARG A 208 9.20 -0.11 -80.21
N ALA A 209 7.90 0.17 -80.11
CA ALA A 209 6.98 0.23 -81.25
C ALA A 209 7.17 1.50 -82.10
N VAL A 210 7.79 2.55 -81.55
CA VAL A 210 8.17 3.71 -82.36
C VAL A 210 9.39 3.36 -83.21
N ASN A 211 9.15 3.09 -84.49
CA ASN A 211 10.22 2.87 -85.45
C ASN A 211 11.00 4.19 -85.64
N PRO A 212 12.33 4.24 -85.43
CA PRO A 212 13.10 5.49 -85.51
C PRO A 212 13.03 6.13 -86.91
N ARG A 213 12.73 5.34 -87.95
CA ARG A 213 12.51 5.81 -89.32
C ARG A 213 11.22 6.60 -89.49
N ASP A 214 10.20 6.33 -88.68
CA ASP A 214 8.90 7.03 -88.72
C ASP A 214 8.96 8.35 -87.96
N ILE A 215 9.71 8.42 -86.85
CA ILE A 215 10.02 9.68 -86.14
C ILE A 215 10.74 10.66 -87.08
N PHE A 216 11.72 10.19 -87.86
CA PHE A 216 12.49 11.04 -88.76
C PHE A 216 11.63 11.57 -89.92
N LYS A 217 10.78 10.72 -90.50
CA LYS A 217 9.82 11.11 -91.55
C LYS A 217 8.77 12.10 -91.06
N GLN A 218 8.27 11.93 -89.83
CA GLN A 218 7.29 12.85 -89.25
C GLN A 218 7.92 14.20 -88.94
N ARG A 219 9.20 14.22 -88.54
CA ARG A 219 10.00 15.45 -88.34
C ARG A 219 10.31 16.17 -89.65
N GLU A 220 10.54 15.46 -90.76
CA GLU A 220 10.64 16.09 -92.10
C GLU A 220 9.28 16.60 -92.62
N LYS A 221 8.15 15.99 -92.22
CA LYS A 221 6.81 16.46 -92.59
C LYS A 221 6.33 17.67 -91.78
N SER A 222 6.99 17.98 -90.66
CA SER A 222 6.63 19.03 -89.70
C SER A 222 7.69 20.13 -89.59
N VAL A 223 8.44 20.39 -90.67
CA VAL A 223 9.34 21.54 -90.77
C VAL A 223 8.56 22.75 -91.31
N PRO A 224 8.20 23.77 -90.51
CA PRO A 224 8.28 25.14 -90.98
C PRO A 224 9.76 25.54 -90.96
N ALA A 225 10.23 26.11 -92.06
CA ALA A 225 11.49 26.80 -92.11
C ALA A 225 11.42 27.97 -91.13
N ASP A 226 12.02 27.84 -89.95
CA ASP A 226 12.91 28.86 -89.42
C ASP A 226 13.70 28.39 -88.18
N THR A 227 14.98 28.76 -88.24
CA THR A 227 15.99 28.90 -87.18
C THR A 227 16.45 27.70 -86.34
N VAL A 228 17.68 27.32 -86.66
CA VAL A 228 18.66 26.60 -85.85
C VAL A 228 19.07 27.42 -84.63
N THR A 229 18.97 26.84 -83.44
CA THR A 229 20.03 26.95 -82.41
C THR A 229 20.10 25.68 -81.59
N MET A 230 21.13 24.87 -81.84
CA MET A 230 21.64 23.89 -80.88
C MET A 230 22.57 24.60 -79.89
N SER A 231 22.40 24.35 -78.60
CA SER A 231 23.51 23.97 -77.70
C SER A 231 22.98 23.48 -76.33
N GLN A 232 23.35 22.25 -76.03
CA GLN A 232 23.31 21.51 -74.76
C GLN A 232 24.16 22.19 -73.64
N PRO A 233 24.40 21.59 -72.45
CA PRO A 233 23.54 20.81 -71.53
C PRO A 233 23.79 21.21 -70.05
N GLY A 234 23.00 20.67 -69.12
CA GLY A 234 23.49 20.37 -67.76
C GLY A 234 23.18 21.39 -66.66
N LYS A 235 22.17 21.07 -65.85
CA LYS A 235 22.21 21.11 -64.37
C LYS A 235 20.87 20.58 -63.85
N LEU A 236 20.88 19.34 -63.38
CA LEU A 236 19.84 18.78 -62.54
C LEU A 236 19.81 19.58 -61.24
N ARG A 237 18.75 20.36 -61.02
CA ARG A 237 18.48 20.99 -59.72
C ARG A 237 17.48 20.12 -58.98
N SER A 238 17.99 19.18 -58.19
CA SER A 238 17.17 18.43 -57.22
C SER A 238 16.95 19.31 -55.97
N PRO A 239 15.76 19.31 -55.36
CA PRO A 239 15.53 20.01 -54.09
C PRO A 239 15.99 19.17 -52.88
N PHE A 240 16.56 17.98 -53.12
CA PHE A 240 16.71 16.91 -52.14
C PHE A 240 18.17 16.70 -51.67
N LEU A 241 19.13 17.52 -52.12
CA LEU A 241 20.57 17.32 -51.85
C LEU A 241 21.32 18.58 -51.36
N GLN A 242 20.65 19.45 -50.60
CA GLN A 242 21.34 20.46 -49.79
C GLN A 242 21.02 20.29 -48.30
N LYS A 243 21.66 19.29 -47.68
CA LYS A 243 22.23 19.27 -46.32
C LYS A 243 22.16 17.87 -45.69
N GLU A 244 23.19 17.09 -45.95
CA GLU A 244 23.98 16.44 -44.88
C GLU A 244 25.32 17.20 -44.87
N VAL A 245 26.12 17.39 -43.82
CA VAL A 245 26.21 16.90 -42.44
C VAL A 245 27.28 17.74 -41.72
N ASN A 246 27.06 18.02 -40.43
CA ASN A 246 28.02 18.15 -39.32
C ASN A 246 27.32 19.01 -38.24
N SER A 247 27.16 18.61 -36.98
CA SER A 247 27.71 17.50 -36.20
C SER A 247 26.99 17.49 -34.82
N VAL A 248 26.63 16.29 -34.34
CA VAL A 248 26.50 15.78 -32.94
C VAL A 248 25.76 16.60 -31.86
N PRO A 249 24.75 16.02 -31.16
CA PRO A 249 24.02 16.66 -30.06
C PRO A 249 24.49 16.28 -28.63
N SER A 250 24.14 17.18 -27.69
CA SER A 250 24.09 17.11 -26.21
C SER A 250 25.34 17.58 -25.40
N PRO A 251 25.16 18.26 -24.23
CA PRO A 251 24.04 18.09 -23.29
C PRO A 251 23.30 19.38 -22.85
N ALA A 252 22.19 19.14 -22.17
CA ALA A 252 21.23 20.08 -21.59
C ALA A 252 21.76 20.86 -20.36
N SER A 253 21.11 22.00 -20.08
CA SER A 253 20.96 22.64 -18.76
C SER A 253 19.93 23.79 -18.84
N PRO A 254 19.25 24.16 -17.74
CA PRO A 254 17.81 23.93 -17.61
C PRO A 254 16.96 25.20 -17.65
N VAL A 255 15.70 25.04 -18.03
CA VAL A 255 14.64 26.01 -17.78
C VAL A 255 14.20 25.84 -16.32
N SER A 256 14.35 26.89 -15.52
CA SER A 256 13.87 26.93 -14.14
C SER A 256 12.34 26.95 -14.07
N PRO A 257 11.76 26.40 -12.99
CA PRO A 257 10.33 26.17 -12.86
C PRO A 257 9.55 27.45 -12.55
N ALA A 258 8.33 27.52 -13.10
CA ALA A 258 7.29 28.37 -12.55
C ALA A 258 7.09 28.00 -11.07
N GLN A 259 7.22 28.98 -10.19
CA GLN A 259 6.89 28.83 -8.78
C GLN A 259 5.37 28.74 -8.65
N ASP A 260 4.89 27.57 -8.22
CA ASP A 260 3.59 27.43 -7.57
C ASP A 260 3.57 28.30 -6.32
N ALA A 261 2.58 29.17 -6.24
CA ALA A 261 2.25 29.93 -5.05
C ALA A 261 1.67 28.99 -3.98
N PRO A 262 2.03 29.15 -2.69
CA PRO A 262 1.44 28.36 -1.62
C PRO A 262 0.00 28.85 -1.30
N PRO A 263 -0.91 27.97 -0.85
CA PRO A 263 -2.22 28.38 -0.39
C PRO A 263 -2.11 29.16 0.94
N ALA A 264 -2.90 30.23 1.04
CA ALA A 264 -2.98 31.09 2.20
C ALA A 264 -3.41 30.32 3.45
N SER A 265 -2.61 30.47 4.51
CA SER A 265 -2.94 30.12 5.88
C SER A 265 -4.01 31.07 6.41
N PHE A 266 -5.20 30.54 6.70
CA PHE A 266 -6.17 31.19 7.58
C PHE A 266 -5.78 30.95 9.04
N ALA A 267 -5.63 32.03 9.80
CA ALA A 267 -5.69 32.06 11.26
C ALA A 267 -6.48 33.32 11.68
N PRO A 268 -7.10 33.32 12.87
CA PRO A 268 -8.39 33.96 13.12
C PRO A 268 -8.28 35.42 13.57
N SER A 269 -9.38 36.16 13.37
CA SER A 269 -9.60 37.46 13.99
C SER A 269 -10.34 37.27 15.32
N SER A 270 -9.79 37.88 16.37
CA SER A 270 -10.42 38.45 17.59
C SER A 270 -11.64 37.77 18.21
#